data_AF-A0A6J6A3T7-F1
#
_entry.id   AF-A0A6J6A3T7-F1
#
_cell.length_a   1.000
_cell.length_b   1.000
_cell.length_c   1.000
_cell.angle_alpha   90.00
_cell.angle_beta   90.00
_cell.angle_gamma   90.00
#
_symmetry.space_group_name_H-M   'P 1'
#
loop_
_entity.id
_entity.type
_entity.pdbx_description
1 polymer ?
#
loop_
_entity_poly.entity_id
_entity_poly.type
_entity_poly.pdbx_seq_one_letter_code
_entity_poly.pdbx_strand_id
1 'polypeptide(L)' 'MRRLTYLNNRYYDPTLGVFTSVDPLVGKTSTPYLYANGNPATLTDPNGLCWFD' A
#
# COMPACT_ATOMS: atom_id res chain seq x y z
N MET A 1 2.84 20.64 -1.32
CA MET A 1 2.17 19.73 -2.27
C MET A 1 2.45 18.30 -1.85
N ARG A 2 1.44 17.44 -1.83
CA ARG A 2 1.56 16.05 -1.39
C ARG A 2 1.88 15.19 -2.62
N ARG A 3 3.05 14.52 -2.64
CA ARG A 3 3.50 13.69 -3.77
C ARG A 3 3.02 12.26 -3.54
N LEU A 4 2.19 11.75 -4.44
CA LEU A 4 1.75 10.35 -4.42
C LEU A 4 2.61 9.50 -5.36
N THR A 5 2.81 8.25 -4.97
CA THR A 5 3.46 7.22 -5.79
C THR A 5 2.38 6.31 -6.35
N TYR A 6 2.33 6.15 -7.68
CA TYR A 6 1.43 5.18 -8.30
C TYR A 6 2.06 3.79 -8.25
N LEU A 7 1.41 2.85 -7.57
CA LEU A 7 1.80 1.45 -7.43
C LEU A 7 0.72 0.56 -8.04
N ASN A 8 0.55 0.65 -9.36
CA ASN A 8 -0.43 -0.08 -10.17
C ASN A 8 -1.87 0.02 -9.65
N ASN A 9 -2.26 -0.80 -8.69
CA ASN A 9 -3.65 -0.86 -8.23
C ASN A 9 -4.02 0.30 -7.31
N ARG A 10 -3.03 0.95 -6.68
CA ARG A 10 -3.28 2.02 -5.70
C ARG A 10 -2.26 3.14 -5.77
N TYR A 11 -2.68 4.32 -5.32
CA TYR A 11 -1.77 5.42 -5.01
C TYR A 11 -1.32 5.30 -3.55
N TYR A 12 -0.01 5.31 -3.34
CA TYR A 12 0.64 5.33 -2.04
C TYR A 12 1.05 6.75 -1.68
N ASP A 13 0.81 7.12 -0.43
CA ASP A 13 1.30 8.35 0.14
C ASP A 13 2.57 8.11 0.98
N PRO A 14 3.76 8.46 0.48
CA PRO A 14 5.00 8.28 1.21
C PRO A 14 5.15 9.20 2.42
N THR A 15 4.37 10.28 2.51
CA THR A 15 4.41 11.19 3.67
C THR A 15 3.62 10.59 4.84
N LEU A 16 2.50 9.91 4.57
CA LEU A 16 1.70 9.26 5.60
C LEU A 16 1.98 7.77 5.80
N GLY A 17 2.64 7.10 4.86
CA GLY A 17 2.90 5.67 4.95
C GLY A 17 1.69 4.79 4.66
N VAL A 18 0.71 5.27 3.88
CA VAL A 18 -0.56 4.54 3.61
C VAL A 18 -0.98 4.64 2.15
N PHE A 19 -1.81 3.69 1.71
CA PHE A 19 -2.54 3.81 0.45
C PHE A 19 -3.71 4.79 0.59
N THR A 20 -4.01 5.52 -0.48
CA THR A 20 -5.10 6.52 -0.50
C THR A 20 -6.46 5.94 -0.87
N SER A 21 -6.53 4.64 -1.17
CA SER A 21 -7.76 3.90 -1.49
C SER A 21 -7.75 2.54 -0.79
N VAL A 22 -8.96 1.97 -0.59
CA VAL A 22 -9.13 0.65 0.03
C VAL A 22 -8.46 -0.42 -0.84
N ASP A 23 -7.76 -1.34 -0.19
CA ASP A 23 -7.18 -2.54 -0.79
C ASP A 23 -8.26 -3.36 -1.54
N PRO A 24 -8.12 -3.59 -2.86
CA PRO A 24 -9.01 -4.49 -3.59
C PRO A 24 -9.07 -5.90 -3.00
N LEU A 25 -8.02 -6.33 -2.29
CA LEU A 25 -7.92 -7.61 -1.59
C LEU A 25 -8.22 -7.49 -0.09
N VAL A 26 -8.90 -6.44 0.39
CA VAL A 26 -9.18 -6.23 1.83
C VAL A 26 -9.81 -7.44 2.52
N GLY A 27 -10.62 -8.23 1.81
CA GLY A 27 -11.18 -9.48 2.35
C GLY A 27 -10.13 -10.57 2.65
N LYS A 28 -8.97 -10.53 2.01
CA LYS A 28 -7.81 -11.42 2.23
C LYS A 28 -6.78 -10.79 3.15
N THR A 29 -6.47 -9.50 2.94
CA THR A 29 -5.38 -8.80 3.63
C THR A 29 -5.80 -8.22 4.97
N SER A 30 -7.11 -8.00 5.20
CA SER A 30 -7.68 -7.34 6.37
C SER A 30 -7.06 -5.97 6.70
N THR A 31 -6.41 -5.35 5.72
CA THR A 31 -5.59 -4.15 5.93
C THR A 31 -5.90 -3.13 4.83
N PRO A 32 -7.00 -2.36 4.96
CA PRO A 32 -7.55 -1.58 3.85
C PRO A 32 -6.60 -0.53 3.28
N TYR A 33 -5.64 -0.01 4.07
CA TYR A 33 -4.76 1.07 3.64
C TYR A 33 -3.27 0.80 3.90
N LEU A 34 -2.91 -0.39 4.40
CA LEU A 34 -1.56 -0.67 4.89
C LEU A 34 -0.59 -0.89 3.73
N TYR A 35 0.54 -0.21 3.76
CA TYR A 35 1.67 -0.48 2.87
C TYR A 35 2.67 -1.44 3.54
N ALA A 36 3.23 -2.38 2.77
CA ALA A 36 4.35 -3.23 3.19
C ALA A 36 4.16 -3.91 4.57
N ASN A 37 2.93 -4.32 4.90
CA ASN A 37 2.57 -4.90 6.21
C ASN A 37 2.95 -4.03 7.43
N GLY A 38 3.08 -2.72 7.27
CA GLY A 38 3.56 -1.83 8.32
C GLY A 38 5.08 -1.92 8.57
N ASN A 39 5.82 -2.68 7.76
CA ASN A 39 7.28 -2.78 7.85
C ASN A 39 7.96 -2.41 6.50
N PRO A 40 7.86 -1.13 6.07
CA PRO A 40 8.46 -0.66 4.83
C PRO A 40 9.99 -0.61 4.83
N ALA A 41 10.62 -0.82 5.99
CA ALA A 41 12.08 -0.92 6.08
C ALA A 41 12.61 -2.23 5.47
N THR A 42 11.80 -3.29 5.48
CA THR A 42 12.20 -4.62 5.00
C THR A 42 11.27 -5.21 3.94
N LEU A 43 10.04 -4.70 3.83
CA LEU A 43 9.02 -5.19 2.89
C LEU A 43 8.65 -4.09 1.90
N THR A 44 8.15 -4.50 0.73
CA THR A 44 7.64 -3.60 -0.31
C THR A 44 6.37 -4.22 -0.86
N ASP A 45 5.39 -3.39 -1.25
CA ASP A 45 4.20 -3.79 -2.00
C ASP A 45 4.29 -3.19 -3.42
N PRO A 46 4.91 -3.88 -4.40
CA PRO A 46 5.22 -3.30 -5.71
C PRO A 46 4.00 -3.10 -6.60
N ASN A 47 2.94 -3.90 -6.40
CA ASN A 47 1.73 -3.88 -7.22
C ASN A 47 0.55 -3.18 -6.54
N GLY A 48 0.72 -2.73 -5.29
CA GLY A 48 -0.33 -2.07 -4.53
C GLY A 48 -1.45 -3.03 -4.12
N LEU A 49 -1.16 -4.31 -3.91
CA LEU A 49 -2.14 -5.30 -3.44
C LEU A 49 -1.64 -5.95 -2.15
N CYS A 50 -0.48 -6.59 -2.18
CA CYS A 50 0.17 -7.07 -0.97
C CYS A 50 1.67 -7.30 -1.19
N TRP A 51 2.41 -7.44 -0.09
CA TRP A 51 3.87 -7.61 -0.11
C TRP A 51 4.35 -9.03 -0.43
N PHE A 52 3.43 -10.00 -0.56
CA PHE A 52 3.71 -11.43 -0.67
C PHE A 52 3.04 -12.10 -1.88
N ASP A 53 2.64 -11.29 -2.87
CA ASP A 53 2.14 -11.75 -4.17
C ASP A 53 3.25 -11.80 -5.21
#